data_AF-A0A497UZV9-F1
#
_entry.id   AF-A0A497UZV9-F1
#
_cell.length_a   1.000
_cell.length_b   1.000
_cell.length_c   1.000
_cell.angle_alpha   90.00
_cell.angle_beta   90.00
_cell.angle_gamma   90.00
#
_symmetry.space_group_name_H-M   'P 1'
#
loop_
_entity.id
_entity.type
_entity.pdbx_description
1 polymer ?
#
loop_
_entity_poly.entity_id
_entity_poly.type
_entity_poly.pdbx_seq_one_letter_code
_entity_poly.pdbx_strand_id
1 'polypeptide(L)'
;MGIFDFFKKKNNNQENVSTPVQEMEMPEEKILEEVAEEVVETIPEIPSQQVEEPKVNEEFEKIRIYNDYIVYSIALQLRGEYTPLSAFEKENGEVEGFAYMVTEDAYALPPQQAIAQMEEKFETELQAGKIKSYMILYHSQFDHNGNHTPAIQEGDFKGISLAYHFAGHDKAKTGLPYVFENQNVTYKGFAEFSHEENNTIMNHQLVDGRDYFPNTEGIAAPEMTNEAGIIIRKSNIHNLVNTWSGIFGHQNFQTKDYGQYLTTILMQSTVADPTGESKNKTEFEDVRFKTIVTDELSTIIPEVKTDYTLDFETRSIREWENALDLQAIVAGPARNTFGVWFFATDYAENKSIYLTQPHLKVNISGVVLILDVHTNTDLPDGTKMSEDFTTYVPSQDLPNYACFDFIAQLVDFKETALLDDGSVKGYILKLKLITNEENEDFFTIDAFVNKENMRMETLTKGMKVTGAVQLQGRIAE
;
A
#
# COMPACT_ATOMS: atom_id res chain seq x y z
N MET A 1 -14.80 -29.89 -5.32
CA MET A 1 -14.66 -28.54 -5.91
C MET A 1 -13.30 -28.04 -5.49
N GLY A 2 -12.42 -27.77 -6.44
CA GLY A 2 -11.02 -27.43 -6.13
C GLY A 2 -10.84 -26.02 -5.59
N ILE A 3 -9.62 -25.69 -5.17
CA ILE A 3 -9.15 -24.34 -4.79
C ILE A 3 -9.62 -23.26 -5.80
N PHE A 4 -9.68 -23.62 -7.09
CA PHE A 4 -10.15 -22.76 -8.17
C PHE A 4 -11.68 -22.61 -8.28
N ASP A 5 -12.48 -23.54 -7.75
CA ASP A 5 -13.94 -23.49 -7.87
C ASP A 5 -14.58 -22.52 -6.87
N PHE A 6 -13.91 -22.27 -5.75
CA PHE A 6 -14.37 -21.31 -4.74
C PHE A 6 -14.33 -19.86 -5.26
N PHE A 7 -13.43 -19.56 -6.20
CA PHE A 7 -13.13 -18.19 -6.63
C PHE A 7 -13.60 -17.83 -8.06
N LYS A 8 -14.34 -18.73 -8.74
CA LYS A 8 -14.90 -18.48 -10.10
C LYS A 8 -15.97 -17.38 -10.17
N LYS A 9 -16.40 -16.76 -9.07
CA LYS A 9 -17.48 -15.75 -9.11
C LYS A 9 -17.06 -14.32 -9.47
N LYS A 10 -15.81 -14.05 -9.87
CA LYS A 10 -15.44 -12.71 -10.39
C LYS A 10 -14.64 -12.63 -11.70
N ASN A 11 -14.19 -13.74 -12.29
CA ASN A 11 -13.53 -13.70 -13.60
C ASN A 11 -14.03 -14.85 -14.48
N ASN A 12 -14.96 -14.53 -15.40
CA ASN A 12 -15.21 -15.37 -16.55
C ASN A 12 -14.08 -15.15 -17.56
N ASN A 13 -13.05 -15.99 -17.48
CA ASN A 13 -12.23 -16.52 -18.58
C ASN A 13 -10.91 -17.03 -18.01
N GLN A 14 -10.83 -18.34 -17.73
CA GLN A 14 -9.63 -19.17 -17.98
C GLN A 14 -9.95 -20.63 -17.61
N GLU A 15 -9.66 -21.53 -18.54
CA GLU A 15 -9.86 -22.97 -18.46
C GLU A 15 -8.79 -23.65 -17.59
N ASN A 16 -9.15 -24.84 -17.08
CA ASN A 16 -8.44 -25.69 -16.13
C ASN A 16 -6.94 -25.90 -16.45
N VAL A 17 -6.07 -25.70 -15.44
CA VAL A 17 -4.76 -26.34 -15.36
C VAL A 17 -4.53 -26.78 -13.91
N SER A 18 -4.55 -28.10 -13.68
CA SER A 18 -4.02 -28.75 -12.49
C SER A 18 -2.49 -28.82 -12.62
N THR A 19 -1.76 -28.23 -11.69
CA THR A 19 -0.29 -28.25 -11.67
C THR A 19 0.19 -29.30 -10.66
N PRO A 20 0.70 -30.47 -11.09
CA PRO A 20 1.44 -31.36 -10.21
C PRO A 20 2.86 -30.84 -9.99
N VAL A 21 3.44 -31.15 -8.83
CA VAL A 21 4.87 -30.91 -8.53
C VAL A 21 5.73 -31.66 -9.57
N GLN A 22 6.63 -30.97 -10.27
CA GLN A 22 7.52 -31.59 -11.26
C GLN A 22 8.78 -32.17 -10.62
N GLU A 23 9.13 -33.40 -11.01
CA GLU A 23 10.39 -34.08 -10.67
C GLU A 23 11.61 -33.45 -11.41
N MET A 24 12.78 -33.50 -10.77
CA MET A 24 14.08 -33.40 -11.45
C MET A 24 14.62 -34.82 -11.67
N GLU A 25 14.70 -35.26 -12.93
CA GLU A 25 15.37 -36.52 -13.28
C GLU A 25 16.91 -36.41 -13.14
N MET A 26 17.52 -37.39 -12.47
CA MET A 26 18.97 -37.64 -12.55
C MET A 26 19.27 -38.56 -13.75
N PRO A 27 20.44 -38.42 -14.43
CA PRO A 27 20.71 -39.16 -15.66
C PRO A 27 21.10 -40.62 -15.39
N GLU A 28 20.42 -41.55 -16.06
CA GLU A 28 20.73 -42.99 -16.08
C GLU A 28 22.05 -43.30 -16.81
N GLU A 29 22.91 -44.12 -16.17
CA GLU A 29 24.04 -44.76 -16.82
C GLU A 29 23.56 -45.94 -17.70
N LYS A 30 24.07 -45.98 -18.94
CA LYS A 30 23.81 -47.02 -19.96
C LYS A 30 24.15 -48.43 -19.47
N ILE A 31 23.21 -49.35 -19.66
CA ILE A 31 23.46 -50.80 -19.66
C ILE A 31 23.51 -51.30 -21.12
N LEU A 32 24.56 -52.07 -21.44
CA LEU A 32 24.76 -52.78 -22.71
C LEU A 32 23.88 -54.04 -22.78
N GLU A 33 23.30 -54.28 -23.95
CA GLU A 33 22.61 -55.52 -24.34
C GLU A 33 23.56 -56.72 -24.39
N GLU A 34 23.10 -57.91 -23.95
CA GLU A 34 23.35 -59.16 -24.67
C GLU A 34 22.32 -60.26 -24.30
N VAL A 35 21.52 -60.61 -25.33
CA VAL A 35 21.09 -61.94 -25.80
C VAL A 35 20.23 -62.89 -24.92
N ALA A 36 19.16 -63.33 -25.59
CA ALA A 36 18.09 -64.24 -25.20
C ALA A 36 18.49 -65.70 -24.89
N GLU A 37 17.68 -66.35 -24.04
CA GLU A 37 17.24 -67.75 -24.21
C GLU A 37 15.92 -68.00 -23.44
N GLU A 38 14.94 -68.62 -24.12
CA GLU A 38 13.65 -69.08 -23.60
C GLU A 38 13.78 -70.33 -22.74
N VAL A 39 13.29 -70.34 -21.48
CA VAL A 39 12.86 -71.58 -20.79
C VAL A 39 11.75 -71.30 -19.73
N VAL A 40 10.55 -71.81 -20.02
CA VAL A 40 9.51 -72.47 -19.18
C VAL A 40 9.15 -71.96 -17.76
N GLU A 41 7.84 -71.76 -17.58
CA GLU A 41 7.05 -71.58 -16.36
C GLU A 41 7.54 -72.30 -15.08
N THR A 42 7.71 -71.53 -14.02
CA THR A 42 7.28 -71.88 -12.65
C THR A 42 7.02 -70.59 -11.88
N ILE A 43 5.82 -70.43 -11.33
CA ILE A 43 5.44 -69.32 -10.44
C ILE A 43 6.20 -69.49 -9.11
N PRO A 44 7.09 -68.56 -8.71
CA PRO A 44 7.60 -68.52 -7.36
C PRO A 44 6.61 -67.75 -6.48
N GLU A 45 6.21 -68.34 -5.35
CA GLU A 45 5.49 -67.62 -4.30
C GLU A 45 6.29 -66.36 -3.91
N ILE A 46 5.70 -65.18 -4.14
CA ILE A 46 6.26 -63.91 -3.69
C ILE A 46 6.17 -63.92 -2.15
N PRO A 47 7.30 -63.79 -1.43
CA PRO A 47 7.25 -63.64 0.01
C PRO A 47 6.49 -62.35 0.34
N SER A 48 5.52 -62.46 1.23
CA SER A 48 4.78 -61.34 1.83
C SER A 48 5.77 -60.22 2.17
N GLN A 49 5.82 -59.17 1.35
CA GLN A 49 6.46 -57.92 1.74
C GLN A 49 5.74 -57.46 3.00
N GLN A 50 6.48 -57.44 4.11
CA GLN A 50 6.07 -56.68 5.28
C GLN A 50 5.85 -55.26 4.77
N VAL A 51 4.60 -54.82 4.77
CA VAL A 51 4.26 -53.41 4.61
C VAL A 51 4.93 -52.71 5.78
N GLU A 52 6.06 -52.07 5.53
CA GLU A 52 6.61 -51.10 6.47
C GLU A 52 5.52 -50.06 6.69
N GLU A 53 5.04 -49.94 7.93
CA GLU A 53 4.14 -48.85 8.30
C GLU A 53 4.81 -47.53 7.89
N PRO A 54 4.09 -46.63 7.20
CA PRO A 54 4.68 -45.37 6.75
C PRO A 54 5.21 -44.62 7.98
N LYS A 55 6.50 -44.29 7.93
CA LYS A 55 7.19 -43.55 8.99
C LYS A 55 6.50 -42.19 9.14
N VAL A 56 5.75 -42.02 10.23
CA VAL A 56 5.02 -40.78 10.53
C VAL A 56 6.02 -39.64 10.69
N ASN A 57 5.91 -38.62 9.85
CA ASN A 57 6.67 -37.39 10.01
C ASN A 57 6.04 -36.54 11.11
N GLU A 58 6.66 -36.51 12.29
CA GLU A 58 6.14 -35.79 13.46
C GLU A 58 5.99 -34.28 13.22
N GLU A 59 6.83 -33.69 12.37
CA GLU A 59 6.77 -32.27 12.04
C GLU A 59 5.57 -31.96 11.13
N PHE A 60 5.32 -32.82 10.14
CA PHE A 60 4.12 -32.74 9.30
C PHE A 60 2.83 -32.82 10.14
N GLU A 61 2.75 -33.77 11.08
CA GLU A 61 1.59 -33.94 11.96
C GLU A 61 1.31 -32.71 12.83
N LYS A 62 2.37 -32.01 13.26
CA LYS A 62 2.27 -30.76 14.01
C LYS A 62 1.81 -29.61 13.12
N ILE A 63 2.38 -29.46 11.93
CA ILE A 63 2.08 -28.35 11.03
C ILE A 63 0.69 -28.48 10.40
N ARG A 64 0.24 -29.71 10.07
CA ARG A 64 -1.01 -29.93 9.34
C ARG A 64 -2.27 -29.47 10.07
N ILE A 65 -2.22 -29.29 11.40
CA ILE A 65 -3.37 -28.74 12.17
C ILE A 65 -3.67 -27.30 11.75
N TYR A 66 -2.69 -26.60 11.16
CA TYR A 66 -2.79 -25.24 10.66
C TYR A 66 -3.07 -25.14 9.15
N ASN A 67 -3.44 -26.24 8.48
CA ASN A 67 -3.67 -26.27 7.02
C ASN A 67 -4.61 -25.17 6.51
N ASP A 68 -5.67 -24.88 7.26
CA ASP A 68 -6.58 -23.79 6.96
C ASP A 68 -5.83 -22.47 6.74
N TYR A 69 -4.89 -22.13 7.63
CA TYR A 69 -4.17 -20.85 7.61
C TYR A 69 -3.01 -20.84 6.62
N ILE A 70 -2.37 -21.99 6.39
CA ILE A 70 -1.35 -22.15 5.33
C ILE A 70 -2.00 -21.91 3.97
N VAL A 71 -3.12 -22.58 3.68
CA VAL A 71 -3.85 -22.40 2.42
C VAL A 71 -4.46 -21.00 2.32
N TYR A 72 -4.92 -20.42 3.43
CA TYR A 72 -5.41 -19.04 3.43
C TYR A 72 -4.29 -18.05 3.06
N SER A 73 -3.07 -18.22 3.59
CA SER A 73 -1.92 -17.37 3.26
C SER A 73 -1.55 -17.46 1.77
N ILE A 74 -1.57 -18.67 1.19
CA ILE A 74 -1.42 -18.87 -0.26
C ILE A 74 -2.51 -18.12 -1.03
N ALA A 75 -3.77 -18.22 -0.60
CA ALA A 75 -4.88 -17.55 -1.26
C ALA A 75 -4.78 -16.01 -1.21
N LEU A 76 -4.28 -15.44 -0.10
CA LEU A 76 -4.00 -14.01 0.01
C LEU A 76 -2.89 -13.57 -0.94
N GLN A 77 -1.79 -14.33 -1.00
CA GLN A 77 -0.70 -14.05 -1.92
C GLN A 77 -1.15 -14.00 -3.38
N LEU A 78 -2.00 -14.94 -3.79
CA LEU A 78 -2.55 -14.97 -5.16
C LEU A 78 -3.44 -13.75 -5.47
N ARG A 79 -3.84 -12.96 -4.47
CA ARG A 79 -4.54 -11.67 -4.61
C ARG A 79 -3.62 -10.46 -4.47
N GLY A 80 -2.32 -10.67 -4.25
CA GLY A 80 -1.36 -9.60 -3.97
C GLY A 80 -1.40 -9.10 -2.53
N GLU A 81 -1.98 -9.86 -1.60
CA GLU A 81 -1.99 -9.53 -0.17
C GLU A 81 -0.90 -10.32 0.56
N TYR A 82 0.03 -9.60 1.19
CA TYR A 82 1.24 -10.18 1.80
C TYR A 82 1.31 -9.96 3.32
N THR A 83 0.19 -9.57 3.95
CA THR A 83 0.12 -9.26 5.37
C THR A 83 0.43 -10.49 6.22
N PRO A 84 1.31 -10.38 7.24
CA PRO A 84 1.52 -11.46 8.20
C PRO A 84 0.21 -11.83 8.90
N LEU A 85 0.00 -13.13 9.06
CA LEU A 85 -1.15 -13.68 9.75
C LEU A 85 -0.71 -14.77 10.70
N SER A 86 -1.56 -15.12 11.65
CA SER A 86 -1.24 -16.14 12.63
C SER A 86 -2.45 -16.97 12.98
N ALA A 87 -2.19 -18.10 13.62
CA ALA A 87 -3.21 -18.94 14.20
C ALA A 87 -2.66 -19.62 15.44
N PHE A 88 -3.56 -20.01 16.35
CA PHE A 88 -3.20 -20.68 17.60
C PHE A 88 -4.18 -21.80 17.92
N GLU A 89 -3.67 -22.84 18.57
CA GLU A 89 -4.45 -23.97 19.05
C GLU A 89 -4.88 -23.74 20.50
N LYS A 90 -6.18 -23.70 20.76
CA LYS A 90 -6.76 -23.62 22.11
C LYS A 90 -6.57 -24.91 22.90
N GLU A 91 -6.80 -24.85 24.21
CA GLU A 91 -6.78 -26.04 25.08
C GLU A 91 -7.71 -27.18 24.61
N ASN A 92 -8.85 -26.84 24.00
CA ASN A 92 -9.80 -27.82 23.44
C ASN A 92 -9.36 -28.45 22.11
N GLY A 93 -8.22 -28.01 21.53
CA GLY A 93 -7.70 -28.47 20.24
C GLY A 93 -8.27 -27.72 19.02
N GLU A 94 -9.12 -26.71 19.24
CA GLU A 94 -9.62 -25.84 18.17
C GLU A 94 -8.56 -24.84 17.73
N VAL A 95 -8.42 -24.62 16.42
CA VAL A 95 -7.46 -23.67 15.86
C VAL A 95 -8.18 -22.43 15.34
N GLU A 96 -7.82 -21.26 15.87
CA GLU A 96 -8.37 -19.96 15.48
C GLU A 96 -7.30 -19.04 14.92
N GLY A 97 -7.69 -18.24 13.93
CA GLY A 97 -6.85 -17.23 13.33
C GLY A 97 -6.82 -15.95 14.14
N PHE A 98 -5.69 -15.28 14.02
CA PHE A 98 -5.47 -13.93 14.51
C PHE A 98 -4.80 -13.07 13.43
N ALA A 99 -5.32 -11.86 13.27
CA ALA A 99 -4.77 -10.86 12.37
C ALA A 99 -4.79 -9.46 12.99
N TYR A 100 -3.78 -8.66 12.66
CA TYR A 100 -3.86 -7.23 12.87
C TYR A 100 -4.70 -6.60 11.76
N MET A 101 -5.70 -5.81 12.16
CA MET A 101 -6.60 -5.12 11.25
C MET A 101 -6.23 -3.65 11.16
N VAL A 102 -6.04 -3.15 9.94
CA VAL A 102 -5.90 -1.71 9.71
C VAL A 102 -7.23 -1.04 10.05
N THR A 103 -7.27 -0.34 11.18
CA THR A 103 -8.46 0.42 11.63
C THR A 103 -8.38 1.91 11.27
N GLU A 104 -7.21 2.37 10.85
CA GLU A 104 -6.98 3.73 10.35
C GLU A 104 -6.37 3.65 8.96
N ASP A 105 -7.05 4.23 7.96
CA ASP A 105 -6.66 4.21 6.53
C ASP A 105 -5.39 5.04 6.22
N ALA A 106 -4.47 5.18 7.17
CA ALA A 106 -3.22 5.91 7.03
C ALA A 106 -2.02 5.19 7.67
N TYR A 107 -2.22 4.06 8.37
CA TYR A 107 -1.15 3.37 9.07
C TYR A 107 -1.30 1.85 9.06
N ALA A 108 -0.22 1.15 8.71
CA ALA A 108 -0.11 -0.30 8.80
C ALA A 108 1.17 -0.68 9.54
N LEU A 109 1.20 -1.82 10.23
CA LEU A 109 2.43 -2.30 10.86
C LEU A 109 3.38 -2.83 9.78
N PRO A 110 4.68 -2.45 9.81
CA PRO A 110 5.70 -3.14 9.03
C PRO A 110 5.68 -4.64 9.34
N PRO A 111 5.91 -5.53 8.35
CA PRO A 111 5.81 -6.97 8.55
C PRO A 111 6.63 -7.49 9.73
N GLN A 112 7.85 -6.99 9.90
CA GLN A 112 8.74 -7.37 11.00
C GLN A 112 8.15 -7.03 12.38
N GLN A 113 7.54 -5.85 12.50
CA GLN A 113 6.90 -5.41 13.74
C GLN A 113 5.64 -6.23 14.03
N ALA A 114 4.81 -6.48 13.01
CA ALA A 114 3.62 -7.31 13.16
C ALA A 114 3.98 -8.73 13.63
N ILE A 115 5.00 -9.36 13.03
CA ILE A 115 5.48 -10.68 13.42
C ILE A 115 6.00 -10.67 14.86
N ALA A 116 6.81 -9.67 15.23
CA ALA A 116 7.37 -9.58 16.59
C ALA A 116 6.28 -9.43 17.65
N GLN A 117 5.25 -8.61 17.39
CA GLN A 117 4.12 -8.45 18.31
C GLN A 117 3.25 -9.71 18.40
N MET A 118 3.00 -10.39 17.27
CA MET A 118 2.33 -11.70 17.29
C MET A 118 3.14 -12.71 18.12
N GLU A 119 4.46 -12.77 17.93
CA GLU A 119 5.32 -13.69 18.67
C GLU A 119 5.28 -13.39 20.18
N GLU A 120 5.43 -12.13 20.59
CA GLU A 120 5.35 -11.73 22.00
C GLU A 120 3.99 -12.11 22.63
N LYS A 121 2.89 -11.82 21.91
CA LYS A 121 1.54 -12.14 22.34
C LYS A 121 1.37 -13.65 22.57
N PHE A 122 1.67 -14.46 21.57
CA PHE A 122 1.43 -15.90 21.66
C PHE A 122 2.42 -16.61 22.57
N GLU A 123 3.65 -16.14 22.70
CA GLU A 123 4.57 -16.63 23.73
C GLU A 123 4.01 -16.42 25.13
N THR A 124 3.46 -15.24 25.40
CA THR A 124 2.85 -14.93 26.69
C THR A 124 1.64 -15.82 26.95
N GLU A 125 0.81 -16.06 25.94
CA GLU A 125 -0.37 -16.93 26.06
C GLU A 125 0.00 -18.41 26.21
N LEU A 126 1.03 -18.89 25.51
CA LEU A 126 1.55 -20.25 25.60
C LEU A 126 2.16 -20.52 26.98
N GLN A 127 2.98 -19.60 27.49
CA GLN A 127 3.58 -19.70 28.83
C GLN A 127 2.54 -19.64 29.95
N ALA A 128 1.44 -18.90 29.73
CA ALA A 128 0.29 -18.88 30.62
C ALA A 128 -0.61 -20.13 30.51
N GLY A 129 -0.32 -21.05 29.57
CA GLY A 129 -1.08 -22.27 29.33
C GLY A 129 -2.43 -22.04 28.63
N LYS A 130 -2.71 -20.84 28.10
CA LYS A 130 -3.98 -20.50 27.45
C LYS A 130 -4.14 -21.12 26.07
N ILE A 131 -3.03 -21.40 25.42
CA ILE A 131 -2.93 -22.04 24.10
C ILE A 131 -1.94 -23.21 24.19
N LYS A 132 -2.07 -24.17 23.29
CA LYS A 132 -1.16 -25.32 23.16
C LYS A 132 -0.03 -25.09 22.18
N SER A 133 -0.31 -24.31 21.14
CA SER A 133 0.64 -24.00 20.09
C SER A 133 0.20 -22.76 19.32
N TYR A 134 1.12 -22.18 18.55
CA TYR A 134 0.81 -21.15 17.57
C TYR A 134 1.69 -21.26 16.33
N MET A 135 1.24 -20.62 15.25
CA MET A 135 1.95 -20.47 13.99
C MET A 135 1.77 -19.05 13.45
N ILE A 136 2.87 -18.44 13.00
CA ILE A 136 2.89 -17.14 12.33
C ILE A 136 3.37 -17.36 10.90
N LEU A 137 2.59 -16.89 9.93
CA LEU A 137 2.84 -17.02 8.50
C LEU A 137 3.18 -15.64 7.92
N TYR A 138 4.28 -15.57 7.17
CA TYR A 138 4.74 -14.32 6.58
C TYR A 138 5.63 -14.55 5.35
N HIS A 139 5.62 -13.58 4.43
CA HIS A 139 6.49 -13.61 3.26
C HIS A 139 7.94 -13.27 3.64
N SER A 140 8.88 -14.04 3.10
CA SER A 140 10.28 -14.00 3.49
C SER A 140 11.23 -14.15 2.30
N GLN A 141 12.51 -13.91 2.58
CA GLN A 141 13.63 -14.15 1.67
C GLN A 141 14.04 -15.63 1.60
N PHE A 142 13.18 -16.54 2.09
CA PHE A 142 13.47 -17.97 2.16
C PHE A 142 13.51 -18.59 0.77
N ASP A 143 14.66 -19.17 0.43
CA ASP A 143 14.84 -19.96 -0.80
C ASP A 143 15.63 -21.23 -0.46
N HIS A 144 15.06 -22.07 0.41
CA HIS A 144 15.65 -23.33 0.89
C HIS A 144 17.02 -23.19 1.56
N ASN A 145 17.33 -22.00 2.06
CA ASN A 145 18.62 -21.65 2.65
C ASN A 145 18.53 -21.35 4.14
N GLY A 146 17.37 -21.59 4.77
CA GLY A 146 17.09 -21.26 6.17
C GLY A 146 16.95 -19.76 6.45
N ASN A 147 16.98 -18.89 5.42
CA ASN A 147 16.80 -17.45 5.60
C ASN A 147 15.32 -17.09 5.76
N HIS A 148 14.82 -17.15 6.99
CA HIS A 148 13.43 -16.76 7.32
C HIS A 148 13.27 -15.26 7.61
N THR A 149 14.15 -14.39 7.10
CA THR A 149 14.05 -12.94 7.28
C THR A 149 12.79 -12.44 6.55
N PRO A 150 11.90 -11.68 7.23
CA PRO A 150 10.72 -11.10 6.59
C PRO A 150 11.13 -10.22 5.41
N ALA A 151 10.51 -10.44 4.27
CA ALA A 151 10.75 -9.66 3.07
C ALA A 151 9.88 -8.40 3.09
N ILE A 152 10.44 -7.28 2.62
CA ILE A 152 9.81 -5.95 2.70
C ILE A 152 9.43 -5.44 1.30
N GLN A 153 10.06 -5.99 0.25
CA GLN A 153 9.86 -5.58 -1.13
C GLN A 153 9.50 -6.79 -1.99
N GLU A 154 8.73 -6.59 -3.05
CA GLU A 154 8.28 -7.69 -3.93
C GLU A 154 9.44 -8.48 -4.55
N GLY A 155 10.56 -7.83 -4.85
CA GLY A 155 11.76 -8.50 -5.37
C GLY A 155 12.43 -9.47 -4.39
N ASP A 156 12.11 -9.36 -3.09
CA ASP A 156 12.67 -10.18 -2.02
C ASP A 156 11.77 -11.38 -1.66
N PHE A 157 10.57 -11.45 -2.24
CA PHE A 157 9.58 -12.49 -1.96
C PHE A 157 9.98 -13.82 -2.58
N LYS A 158 10.41 -14.77 -1.73
CA LYS A 158 10.90 -16.09 -2.16
C LYS A 158 10.19 -17.28 -1.49
N GLY A 159 9.52 -17.04 -0.36
CA GLY A 159 8.77 -18.09 0.33
C GLY A 159 7.80 -17.55 1.37
N ILE A 160 6.87 -18.39 1.81
CA ILE A 160 6.05 -18.19 2.99
C ILE A 160 6.75 -18.90 4.14
N SER A 161 7.30 -18.16 5.09
CA SER A 161 7.85 -18.72 6.32
C SER A 161 6.73 -19.04 7.31
N LEU A 162 6.88 -20.17 8.00
CA LEU A 162 6.04 -20.60 9.11
C LEU A 162 6.92 -20.59 10.37
N ALA A 163 6.73 -19.61 11.24
CA ALA A 163 7.36 -19.61 12.57
C ALA A 163 6.36 -20.18 13.59
N TYR A 164 6.75 -21.19 14.34
CA TYR A 164 5.82 -21.92 15.20
C TYR A 164 6.46 -22.36 16.53
N HIS A 165 5.61 -22.59 17.53
CA HIS A 165 6.01 -23.12 18.82
C HIS A 165 4.89 -23.97 19.41
N PHE A 166 5.23 -25.18 19.83
CA PHE A 166 4.35 -26.13 20.51
C PHE A 166 4.76 -26.26 21.97
N ALA A 167 3.80 -26.31 22.89
CA ALA A 167 4.08 -26.45 24.31
C ALA A 167 5.03 -27.64 24.58
N GLY A 168 6.13 -27.37 25.27
CA GLY A 168 7.15 -28.37 25.62
C GLY A 168 8.18 -28.68 24.52
N HIS A 169 8.17 -27.94 23.41
CA HIS A 169 9.16 -28.05 22.33
C HIS A 169 9.89 -26.73 22.11
N ASP A 170 11.04 -26.76 21.44
CA ASP A 170 11.73 -25.53 21.04
C ASP A 170 10.98 -24.82 19.91
N LYS A 171 11.14 -23.50 19.84
CA LYS A 171 10.70 -22.69 18.70
C LYS A 171 11.39 -23.17 17.42
N ALA A 172 10.64 -23.26 16.34
CA ALA A 172 11.17 -23.66 15.04
C ALA A 172 10.55 -22.86 13.90
N LYS A 173 11.19 -22.97 12.74
CA LYS A 173 10.76 -22.34 11.49
C LYS A 173 10.90 -23.33 10.35
N THR A 174 9.93 -23.32 9.44
CA THR A 174 10.05 -23.93 8.11
C THR A 174 9.54 -22.93 7.07
N GLY A 175 9.64 -23.24 5.79
CA GLY A 175 9.20 -22.36 4.72
C GLY A 175 8.63 -23.11 3.53
N LEU A 176 7.62 -22.51 2.91
CA LEU A 176 7.05 -22.90 1.64
C LEU A 176 7.62 -21.96 0.55
N PRO A 177 8.63 -22.38 -0.21
CA PRO A 177 9.26 -21.57 -1.24
C PRO A 177 8.36 -21.47 -2.49
N TYR A 178 8.44 -20.32 -3.15
CA TYR A 178 7.73 -20.06 -4.39
C TYR A 178 8.56 -19.19 -5.35
N VAL A 179 8.13 -19.14 -6.61
CA VAL A 179 8.74 -18.32 -7.67
C VAL A 179 7.65 -17.66 -8.51
N PHE A 180 7.91 -16.41 -8.90
CA PHE A 180 7.07 -15.68 -9.85
C PHE A 180 7.54 -15.94 -11.28
N GLU A 181 6.65 -16.49 -12.12
CA GLU A 181 6.90 -16.79 -13.53
C GLU A 181 5.75 -16.27 -14.40
N ASN A 182 6.01 -15.30 -15.27
CA ASN A 182 5.00 -14.75 -16.19
C ASN A 182 3.67 -14.37 -15.53
N GLN A 183 3.73 -13.67 -14.38
CA GLN A 183 2.58 -13.30 -13.53
C GLN A 183 1.89 -14.46 -12.79
N ASN A 184 2.41 -15.68 -12.89
CA ASN A 184 1.95 -16.83 -12.09
C ASN A 184 2.91 -17.09 -10.92
N VAL A 185 2.40 -17.77 -9.89
CA VAL A 185 3.19 -18.22 -8.74
C VAL A 185 3.28 -19.74 -8.74
N THR A 186 4.49 -20.28 -8.67
CA THR A 186 4.75 -21.72 -8.58
C THR A 186 5.32 -22.04 -7.19
N TYR A 187 4.64 -22.92 -6.44
CA TYR A 187 5.08 -23.37 -5.13
C TYR A 187 5.90 -24.66 -5.24
N LYS A 188 7.00 -24.74 -4.48
CA LYS A 188 7.92 -25.89 -4.51
C LYS A 188 7.64 -26.93 -3.41
N GLY A 189 6.76 -26.63 -2.46
CA GLY A 189 6.49 -27.49 -1.30
C GLY A 189 7.51 -27.33 -0.18
N PHE A 190 7.19 -27.85 1.00
CA PHE A 190 8.11 -27.96 2.13
C PHE A 190 9.15 -29.06 1.84
N ALA A 191 10.43 -28.73 2.00
CA ALA A 191 11.52 -29.63 1.67
C ALA A 191 11.60 -30.84 2.60
N GLU A 192 11.11 -30.68 3.83
CA GLU A 192 11.09 -31.71 4.87
C GLU A 192 9.93 -32.70 4.71
N PHE A 193 8.99 -32.42 3.80
CA PHE A 193 7.79 -33.21 3.60
C PHE A 193 7.86 -33.99 2.28
N SER A 194 7.34 -35.21 2.32
CA SER A 194 7.12 -36.02 1.13
C SER A 194 6.12 -35.35 0.17
N HIS A 195 6.05 -35.88 -1.05
CA HIS A 195 5.10 -35.41 -2.05
C HIS A 195 3.63 -35.56 -1.57
N GLU A 196 3.29 -36.67 -0.91
CA GLU A 196 1.94 -36.92 -0.39
C GLU A 196 1.57 -35.97 0.76
N GLU A 197 2.52 -35.69 1.65
CA GLU A 197 2.35 -34.74 2.75
C GLU A 197 2.14 -33.31 2.22
N ASN A 198 2.98 -32.88 1.27
CA ASN A 198 2.79 -31.60 0.58
C ASN A 198 1.42 -31.53 -0.12
N ASN A 199 1.03 -32.57 -0.85
CA ASN A 199 -0.28 -32.63 -1.51
C ASN A 199 -1.43 -32.56 -0.50
N THR A 200 -1.26 -33.10 0.70
CA THR A 200 -2.28 -33.03 1.75
C THR A 200 -2.52 -31.59 2.21
N ILE A 201 -1.45 -30.80 2.35
CA ILE A 201 -1.54 -29.38 2.71
C ILE A 201 -2.12 -28.57 1.53
N MET A 202 -1.52 -28.71 0.35
CA MET A 202 -1.82 -27.86 -0.81
C MET A 202 -3.23 -28.10 -1.39
N ASN A 203 -3.79 -29.30 -1.20
CA ASN A 203 -5.15 -29.62 -1.64
C ASN A 203 -6.21 -29.45 -0.55
N HIS A 204 -5.83 -28.96 0.64
CA HIS A 204 -6.77 -28.69 1.72
C HIS A 204 -7.77 -27.61 1.28
N GLN A 205 -9.06 -27.86 1.53
CA GLN A 205 -10.14 -26.98 1.06
C GLN A 205 -10.64 -26.09 2.19
N LEU A 206 -10.63 -24.78 1.94
CA LEU A 206 -11.26 -23.81 2.81
C LEU A 206 -12.79 -23.95 2.75
N VAL A 207 -13.44 -23.78 3.89
CA VAL A 207 -14.89 -23.86 4.08
C VAL A 207 -15.53 -22.52 3.73
N ASP A 208 -16.59 -22.55 2.92
CA ASP A 208 -17.29 -21.34 2.50
C ASP A 208 -18.03 -20.66 3.63
N GLY A 209 -17.94 -19.33 3.68
CA GLY A 209 -18.54 -18.49 4.71
C GLY A 209 -17.97 -18.64 6.13
N ARG A 210 -16.89 -19.40 6.33
CA ARG A 210 -16.22 -19.48 7.63
C ARG A 210 -15.44 -18.20 7.90
N ASP A 211 -15.61 -17.64 9.10
CA ASP A 211 -14.70 -16.64 9.63
C ASP A 211 -13.43 -17.32 10.13
N TYR A 212 -12.34 -17.14 9.39
CA TYR A 212 -11.03 -17.69 9.72
C TYR A 212 -10.29 -16.85 10.75
N PHE A 213 -10.65 -15.58 10.93
CA PHE A 213 -9.96 -14.66 11.83
C PHE A 213 -10.93 -14.04 12.84
N PRO A 214 -11.56 -14.85 13.71
CA PRO A 214 -12.49 -14.34 14.72
C PRO A 214 -11.79 -13.48 15.78
N ASN A 215 -10.45 -13.55 15.85
CA ASN A 215 -9.64 -12.72 16.74
C ASN A 215 -8.91 -11.65 15.91
N THR A 216 -9.23 -10.38 16.13
CA THR A 216 -8.56 -9.27 15.45
C THR A 216 -8.19 -8.18 16.43
N GLU A 217 -7.03 -7.56 16.23
CA GLU A 217 -6.61 -6.37 16.96
C GLU A 217 -6.41 -5.20 15.99
N GLY A 218 -6.99 -4.05 16.32
CA GLY A 218 -6.88 -2.84 15.50
C GLY A 218 -5.50 -2.21 15.61
N ILE A 219 -4.92 -1.83 14.47
CA ILE A 219 -3.67 -1.07 14.40
C ILE A 219 -4.01 0.41 14.63
N ALA A 220 -3.43 0.97 15.69
CA ALA A 220 -3.44 2.42 15.94
C ALA A 220 -2.14 3.04 15.44
N ALA A 221 -2.25 4.18 14.74
CA ALA A 221 -1.08 4.97 14.40
C ALA A 221 -0.41 5.53 15.67
N PRO A 222 0.93 5.53 15.77
CA PRO A 222 1.62 6.26 16.83
C PRO A 222 1.20 7.73 16.86
N GLU A 223 0.83 8.19 18.05
CA GLU A 223 0.35 9.55 18.28
C GLU A 223 0.95 10.13 19.57
N MET A 224 1.26 11.42 19.55
CA MET A 224 1.62 12.19 20.73
C MET A 224 1.03 13.61 20.65
N THR A 225 0.89 14.27 21.79
CA THR A 225 0.64 15.72 21.85
C THR A 225 1.90 16.41 22.37
N ASN A 226 2.39 17.40 21.64
CA ASN A 226 3.62 18.12 22.03
C ASN A 226 3.35 19.28 23.00
N GLU A 227 4.40 19.99 23.41
CA GLU A 227 4.30 21.11 24.36
C GLU A 227 3.48 22.30 23.83
N ALA A 228 3.36 22.45 22.50
CA ALA A 228 2.53 23.46 21.87
C ALA A 228 1.05 23.06 21.80
N GLY A 229 0.68 21.86 22.29
CA GLY A 229 -0.68 21.33 22.22
C GLY A 229 -1.07 20.78 20.85
N ILE A 230 -0.10 20.54 19.97
CA ILE A 230 -0.30 20.01 18.62
C ILE A 230 -0.27 18.48 18.68
N ILE A 231 -1.27 17.84 18.06
CA ILE A 231 -1.33 16.39 17.93
C ILE A 231 -0.44 15.97 16.75
N ILE A 232 0.59 15.16 17.01
CA ILE A 232 1.47 14.60 16.00
C ILE A 232 1.11 13.13 15.84
N ARG A 233 0.69 12.73 14.65
CA ARG A 233 0.33 11.35 14.31
C ARG A 233 1.20 10.83 13.16
N LYS A 234 1.57 9.56 13.20
CA LYS A 234 2.30 8.92 12.09
C LYS A 234 1.36 8.39 11.01
N SER A 235 1.90 8.29 9.80
CA SER A 235 1.30 7.62 8.66
C SER A 235 2.40 6.99 7.83
N ASN A 236 2.15 5.84 7.21
CA ASN A 236 3.19 5.13 6.45
C ASN A 236 2.70 4.48 5.16
N ILE A 237 1.44 4.73 4.79
CA ILE A 237 0.89 4.26 3.52
C ILE A 237 0.78 5.38 2.48
N HIS A 238 1.05 6.62 2.86
CA HIS A 238 0.91 7.77 1.98
C HIS A 238 2.03 7.87 0.95
N ASN A 239 1.64 8.30 -0.25
CA ASN A 239 2.52 8.60 -1.37
C ASN A 239 1.93 9.76 -2.22
N LEU A 240 2.68 10.21 -3.22
CA LEU A 240 2.32 11.34 -4.09
C LEU A 240 1.85 10.92 -5.48
N VAL A 241 1.47 9.65 -5.71
CA VAL A 241 1.08 9.15 -7.03
C VAL A 241 -0.10 9.94 -7.62
N ASN A 242 -1.10 10.25 -6.80
CA ASN A 242 -2.26 11.04 -7.23
C ASN A 242 -1.87 12.49 -7.53
N THR A 243 -1.04 13.11 -6.69
CA THR A 243 -0.54 14.47 -6.92
C THR A 243 0.24 14.56 -8.23
N TRP A 244 1.15 13.60 -8.48
CA TRP A 244 1.92 13.55 -9.73
C TRP A 244 1.05 13.25 -10.94
N SER A 245 0.01 12.41 -10.80
CA SER A 245 -1.02 12.25 -11.82
C SER A 245 -1.79 13.55 -12.09
N GLY A 246 -2.00 14.38 -11.06
CA GLY A 246 -2.54 15.74 -11.18
C GLY A 246 -1.63 16.67 -12.01
N ILE A 247 -0.32 16.58 -11.80
CA ILE A 247 0.68 17.39 -12.51
C ILE A 247 0.86 16.93 -13.97
N PHE A 248 1.08 15.64 -14.21
CA PHE A 248 1.45 15.10 -15.52
C PHE A 248 0.25 14.68 -16.40
N GLY A 249 -0.95 14.62 -15.82
CA GLY A 249 -2.13 14.02 -16.45
C GLY A 249 -2.22 12.54 -16.10
N HIS A 250 -3.41 12.06 -15.74
CA HIS A 250 -3.59 10.70 -15.21
C HIS A 250 -3.19 9.60 -16.20
N GLN A 251 -3.64 9.70 -17.45
CA GLN A 251 -3.32 8.74 -18.50
C GLN A 251 -1.85 8.84 -18.91
N ASN A 252 -1.31 10.06 -19.00
CA ASN A 252 0.09 10.29 -19.28
C ASN A 252 1.01 9.73 -18.19
N PHE A 253 0.67 9.93 -16.92
CA PHE A 253 1.46 9.43 -15.79
C PHE A 253 1.52 7.90 -15.75
N GLN A 254 0.46 7.22 -16.19
CA GLN A 254 0.41 5.76 -16.27
C GLN A 254 1.10 5.18 -17.50
N THR A 255 1.16 5.92 -18.61
CA THR A 255 1.64 5.39 -19.90
C THR A 255 3.05 5.83 -20.27
N LYS A 256 3.54 6.93 -19.68
CA LYS A 256 4.89 7.46 -19.90
C LYS A 256 5.74 7.24 -18.64
N ASP A 257 7.05 7.13 -18.83
CA ASP A 257 7.99 6.91 -17.73
C ASP A 257 8.37 8.21 -17.00
N TYR A 258 7.36 8.90 -16.45
CA TYR A 258 7.60 10.07 -15.61
C TYR A 258 8.27 9.69 -14.28
N GLY A 259 8.16 8.43 -13.84
CA GLY A 259 8.93 7.91 -12.71
C GLY A 259 10.43 8.07 -12.93
N GLN A 260 10.95 7.53 -14.04
CA GLN A 260 12.37 7.67 -14.40
C GLN A 260 12.78 9.13 -14.60
N TYR A 261 11.91 9.96 -15.17
CA TYR A 261 12.17 11.40 -15.31
C TYR A 261 12.38 12.08 -13.95
N LEU A 262 11.47 11.88 -13.00
CA LEU A 262 11.56 12.43 -11.65
C LEU A 262 12.81 11.93 -10.92
N THR A 263 13.13 10.63 -11.03
CA THR A 263 14.37 10.06 -10.49
C THR A 263 15.60 10.73 -11.09
N THR A 264 15.61 10.99 -12.40
CA THR A 264 16.73 11.64 -13.08
C THR A 264 16.92 13.09 -12.60
N ILE A 265 15.84 13.86 -12.43
CA ILE A 265 15.90 15.21 -11.86
C ILE A 265 16.46 15.17 -10.44
N LEU A 266 15.96 14.24 -9.63
CA LEU A 266 16.35 14.10 -8.24
C LEU A 266 17.85 13.79 -8.13
N MET A 267 18.36 12.85 -8.92
CA MET A 267 19.81 12.55 -9.01
C MET A 267 20.64 13.74 -9.49
N GLN A 268 20.12 14.57 -10.40
CA GLN A 268 20.83 15.78 -10.84
C GLN A 268 20.90 16.83 -9.72
N SER A 269 19.90 16.85 -8.84
CA SER A 269 19.83 17.79 -7.71
C SER A 269 20.79 17.42 -6.56
N THR A 270 21.25 16.17 -6.49
CA THR A 270 22.23 15.74 -5.47
C THR A 270 23.68 16.10 -5.84
N VAL A 271 23.94 16.46 -7.10
CA VAL A 271 25.27 16.84 -7.57
C VAL A 271 25.42 18.35 -7.48
N ALA A 272 26.55 18.83 -6.95
CA ALA A 272 26.86 20.25 -6.97
C ALA A 272 26.83 20.77 -8.42
N ASP A 273 25.90 21.69 -8.69
CA ASP A 273 25.69 22.24 -10.02
C ASP A 273 26.36 23.63 -10.12
N PRO A 274 27.62 23.68 -10.61
CA PRO A 274 28.33 24.95 -10.79
C PRO A 274 27.71 25.84 -11.88
N THR A 275 26.80 25.31 -12.71
CA THR A 275 26.16 26.03 -13.81
C THR A 275 24.78 26.58 -13.47
N GLY A 276 24.12 26.03 -12.45
CA GLY A 276 22.74 26.38 -12.05
C GLY A 276 21.66 25.85 -12.99
N GLU A 277 21.99 24.98 -13.97
CA GLU A 277 21.04 24.37 -14.90
C GLU A 277 19.97 23.52 -14.22
N SER A 278 20.30 22.85 -13.11
CA SER A 278 19.36 22.04 -12.31
C SER A 278 18.18 22.85 -11.77
N LYS A 279 18.40 24.11 -11.36
CA LYS A 279 17.33 25.01 -10.92
C LYS A 279 16.34 25.30 -12.04
N ASN A 280 16.79 25.37 -13.29
CA ASN A 280 15.90 25.62 -14.43
C ASN A 280 14.97 24.43 -14.72
N LYS A 281 15.38 23.20 -14.35
CA LYS A 281 14.58 21.98 -14.58
C LYS A 281 13.52 21.71 -13.52
N THR A 282 13.60 22.42 -12.39
CA THR A 282 12.67 22.28 -11.26
C THR A 282 11.88 23.55 -10.97
N GLU A 283 12.23 24.67 -11.58
CA GLU A 283 11.56 25.96 -11.41
C GLU A 283 10.81 26.34 -12.69
N PHE A 284 9.49 26.09 -12.73
CA PHE A 284 8.60 26.58 -13.80
C PHE A 284 7.94 27.89 -13.37
N GLU A 285 7.23 28.58 -14.27
CA GLU A 285 6.61 29.88 -13.96
C GLU A 285 5.73 29.79 -12.70
N ASP A 286 4.79 28.84 -12.70
CA ASP A 286 3.74 28.73 -11.69
C ASP A 286 3.85 27.51 -10.79
N VAL A 287 4.75 26.58 -11.11
CA VAL A 287 4.94 25.33 -10.38
C VAL A 287 6.42 25.13 -10.13
N ARG A 288 6.78 24.63 -8.95
CA ARG A 288 8.14 24.24 -8.59
C ARG A 288 8.15 22.75 -8.23
N PHE A 289 9.16 22.02 -8.69
CA PHE A 289 9.42 20.66 -8.23
C PHE A 289 10.51 20.70 -7.16
N LYS A 290 10.09 20.74 -5.90
CA LYS A 290 10.98 20.89 -4.76
C LYS A 290 11.60 19.56 -4.41
N THR A 291 12.93 19.51 -4.33
CA THR A 291 13.68 18.32 -3.96
C THR A 291 14.02 18.36 -2.46
N ILE A 292 13.92 17.20 -1.81
CA ILE A 292 14.34 16.97 -0.43
C ILE A 292 15.35 15.84 -0.49
N VAL A 293 16.59 16.13 -0.13
CA VAL A 293 17.72 15.19 -0.23
C VAL A 293 18.38 15.10 1.13
N THR A 294 18.43 13.89 1.68
CA THR A 294 19.18 13.51 2.88
C THR A 294 20.04 12.29 2.56
N ASP A 295 20.86 11.86 3.51
CA ASP A 295 21.69 10.65 3.37
C ASP A 295 20.84 9.36 3.22
N GLU A 296 19.61 9.36 3.72
CA GLU A 296 18.73 8.19 3.78
C GLU A 296 17.54 8.28 2.80
N LEU A 297 17.11 9.49 2.42
CA LEU A 297 15.95 9.72 1.57
C LEU A 297 16.24 10.80 0.53
N SER A 298 15.90 10.52 -0.72
CA SER A 298 15.78 11.53 -1.75
C SER A 298 14.35 11.49 -2.30
N THR A 299 13.68 12.64 -2.30
CA THR A 299 12.30 12.75 -2.79
C THR A 299 12.09 14.10 -3.48
N ILE A 300 11.08 14.17 -4.33
CA ILE A 300 10.69 15.36 -5.06
C ILE A 300 9.18 15.55 -4.93
N ILE A 301 8.75 16.78 -4.72
CA ILE A 301 7.35 17.15 -4.51
C ILE A 301 6.98 18.33 -5.40
N PRO A 302 5.77 18.36 -6.00
CA PRO A 302 5.32 19.52 -6.73
C PRO A 302 4.73 20.56 -5.78
N GLU A 303 5.01 21.83 -6.03
CA GLU A 303 4.49 23.00 -5.31
C GLU A 303 3.88 23.96 -6.32
N VAL A 304 2.59 24.25 -6.19
CA VAL A 304 1.94 25.33 -6.96
C VAL A 304 2.19 26.66 -6.25
N LYS A 305 2.76 27.63 -6.96
CA LYS A 305 3.08 28.95 -6.43
C LYS A 305 1.81 29.78 -6.29
N THR A 306 1.74 30.52 -5.19
CA THR A 306 0.59 31.35 -4.83
C THR A 306 1.06 32.44 -3.88
N ASP A 307 0.42 33.61 -3.93
CA ASP A 307 0.53 34.66 -2.92
C ASP A 307 -0.67 34.69 -1.96
N TYR A 308 -1.70 33.88 -2.22
CA TYR A 308 -2.87 33.77 -1.35
C TYR A 308 -2.46 33.30 0.03
N THR A 309 -2.74 34.12 1.04
CA THR A 309 -2.29 33.92 2.42
C THR A 309 -3.47 33.77 3.37
N LEU A 310 -3.32 32.88 4.35
CA LEU A 310 -4.35 32.50 5.30
C LEU A 310 -3.80 32.50 6.72
N ASP A 311 -4.51 33.13 7.66
CA ASP A 311 -4.26 32.93 9.09
C ASP A 311 -4.77 31.54 9.50
N PHE A 312 -3.89 30.73 10.08
CA PHE A 312 -4.11 29.31 10.35
C PHE A 312 -3.63 28.94 11.75
N GLU A 313 -4.39 28.09 12.45
CA GLU A 313 -3.97 27.52 13.71
C GLU A 313 -3.73 26.01 13.55
N THR A 314 -2.49 25.56 13.67
CA THR A 314 -2.11 24.15 13.65
C THR A 314 -2.72 23.41 14.85
N ARG A 315 -3.53 22.38 14.57
CA ARG A 315 -4.11 21.48 15.59
C ARG A 315 -3.52 20.09 15.53
N SER A 316 -3.29 19.58 14.33
CA SER A 316 -2.67 18.28 14.14
C SER A 316 -1.74 18.25 12.93
N ILE A 317 -0.69 17.46 13.05
CA ILE A 317 0.27 17.18 11.99
C ILE A 317 0.34 15.68 11.82
N ARG A 318 0.15 15.21 10.59
CA ARG A 318 0.31 13.80 10.22
C ARG A 318 1.61 13.62 9.46
N GLU A 319 2.65 13.16 10.14
CA GLU A 319 3.97 12.93 9.57
C GLU A 319 4.03 11.60 8.81
N TRP A 320 4.77 11.59 7.71
CA TRP A 320 4.95 10.40 6.86
C TRP A 320 6.23 9.67 7.29
N GLU A 321 6.07 8.56 8.00
CA GLU A 321 7.17 7.77 8.56
C GLU A 321 8.05 7.18 7.46
N ASN A 322 7.44 6.74 6.34
CA ASN A 322 8.13 6.26 5.14
C ASN A 322 8.93 7.36 4.42
N ALA A 323 8.72 8.64 4.77
CA ALA A 323 9.47 9.78 4.27
C ALA A 323 10.33 10.42 5.36
N LEU A 324 10.78 9.64 6.36
CA LEU A 324 11.60 10.08 7.49
C LEU A 324 11.00 11.27 8.25
N ASP A 325 9.66 11.35 8.28
CA ASP A 325 8.92 12.47 8.85
C ASP A 325 9.27 13.84 8.25
N LEU A 326 9.73 13.88 7.00
CA LEU A 326 10.06 15.11 6.26
C LEU A 326 8.89 15.62 5.41
N GLN A 327 7.85 14.82 5.27
CA GLN A 327 6.59 15.17 4.62
C GLN A 327 5.46 15.03 5.62
N ALA A 328 4.50 15.96 5.56
CA ALA A 328 3.36 15.93 6.46
C ALA A 328 2.12 16.59 5.86
N ILE A 329 0.97 16.16 6.38
CA ILE A 329 -0.28 16.90 6.24
C ILE A 329 -0.53 17.67 7.52
N VAL A 330 -0.76 18.97 7.36
CA VAL A 330 -1.01 19.89 8.47
C VAL A 330 -2.48 20.26 8.46
N ALA A 331 -3.09 20.27 9.64
CA ALA A 331 -4.52 20.44 9.80
C ALA A 331 -4.90 21.31 10.98
N GLY A 332 -5.97 22.09 10.80
CA GLY A 332 -6.50 22.98 11.83
C GLY A 332 -7.46 24.01 11.26
N PRO A 333 -8.02 24.90 12.12
CA PRO A 333 -8.91 25.93 11.65
C PRO A 333 -8.14 27.06 10.95
N ALA A 334 -8.73 27.54 9.86
CA ALA A 334 -8.35 28.78 9.20
C ALA A 334 -9.34 29.89 9.59
N ARG A 335 -8.81 31.09 9.85
CA ARG A 335 -9.58 32.29 10.23
C ARG A 335 -10.60 32.01 11.35
N ASN A 336 -10.33 31.04 12.23
CA ASN A 336 -11.23 30.56 13.29
C ASN A 336 -12.65 30.19 12.84
N THR A 337 -12.83 29.79 11.57
CA THR A 337 -14.16 29.64 10.96
C THR A 337 -14.35 28.31 10.23
N PHE A 338 -13.34 27.80 9.54
CA PHE A 338 -13.45 26.54 8.77
C PHE A 338 -12.19 25.69 8.92
N GLY A 339 -12.32 24.37 8.81
CA GLY A 339 -11.20 23.44 8.91
C GLY A 339 -10.46 23.30 7.59
N VAL A 340 -9.13 23.38 7.61
CA VAL A 340 -8.27 23.18 6.44
C VAL A 340 -7.25 22.09 6.74
N TRP A 341 -7.04 21.21 5.77
CA TRP A 341 -5.91 20.30 5.72
C TRP A 341 -5.13 20.58 4.45
N PHE A 342 -3.82 20.61 4.53
CA PHE A 342 -2.96 20.79 3.36
C PHE A 342 -1.71 19.94 3.46
N PHE A 343 -1.21 19.51 2.31
CA PHE A 343 0.13 18.94 2.19
C PHE A 343 1.17 20.06 2.33
N ALA A 344 1.98 20.02 3.37
CA ALA A 344 2.96 21.08 3.68
C ALA A 344 4.22 20.92 2.81
N THR A 345 4.33 21.71 1.74
CA THR A 345 5.43 21.60 0.76
C THR A 345 6.77 22.11 1.29
N ASP A 346 6.80 22.78 2.43
CA ASP A 346 8.00 23.25 3.12
C ASP A 346 8.21 22.58 4.48
N TYR A 347 7.49 21.50 4.77
CA TYR A 347 7.57 20.82 6.06
C TYR A 347 9.00 20.42 6.42
N ALA A 348 9.75 19.83 5.49
CA ALA A 348 11.13 19.42 5.73
C ALA A 348 12.05 20.58 6.19
N GLU A 349 11.83 21.78 5.65
CA GLU A 349 12.65 22.98 5.95
C GLU A 349 12.18 23.66 7.24
N ASN A 350 10.86 23.67 7.47
CA ASN A 350 10.22 24.43 8.54
C ASN A 350 9.60 23.55 9.64
N LYS A 351 10.01 22.28 9.74
CA LYS A 351 9.48 21.29 10.69
C LYS A 351 9.41 21.82 12.12
N SER A 352 10.49 22.44 12.60
CA SER A 352 10.54 23.01 13.95
C SER A 352 9.48 24.10 14.15
N ILE A 353 9.25 24.95 13.14
CA ILE A 353 8.25 26.02 13.21
C ILE A 353 6.85 25.41 13.28
N TYR A 354 6.52 24.47 12.39
CA TYR A 354 5.24 23.75 12.42
C TYR A 354 4.96 23.07 13.75
N LEU A 355 5.99 22.49 14.38
CA LEU A 355 5.86 21.77 15.65
C LEU A 355 5.77 22.69 16.87
N THR A 356 6.26 23.93 16.80
CA THR A 356 6.37 24.79 18.00
C THR A 356 5.46 26.02 17.96
N GLN A 357 5.02 26.45 16.78
CA GLN A 357 4.18 27.63 16.59
C GLN A 357 2.78 27.20 16.13
N PRO A 358 1.78 27.24 17.04
CA PRO A 358 0.42 26.85 16.66
C PRO A 358 -0.23 27.87 15.72
N HIS A 359 0.10 29.16 15.80
CA HIS A 359 -0.49 30.18 14.92
C HIS A 359 0.50 30.54 13.81
N LEU A 360 0.09 30.31 12.56
CA LEU A 360 0.91 30.53 11.38
C LEU A 360 0.14 31.35 10.35
N LYS A 361 0.88 32.09 9.53
CA LYS A 361 0.40 32.52 8.22
C LYS A 361 0.89 31.53 7.20
N VAL A 362 -0.01 31.03 6.37
CA VAL A 362 0.30 30.02 5.36
C VAL A 362 -0.16 30.46 4.00
N ASN A 363 0.67 30.21 2.99
CA ASN A 363 0.25 30.29 1.59
C ASN A 363 -0.45 29.00 1.21
N ILE A 364 -1.63 29.09 0.58
CA ILE A 364 -2.43 27.91 0.19
C ILE A 364 -2.68 27.91 -1.32
N SER A 365 -2.40 26.77 -1.94
CA SER A 365 -2.64 26.47 -3.35
C SER A 365 -3.22 25.06 -3.50
N GLY A 366 -3.38 24.58 -4.74
CA GLY A 366 -3.80 23.20 -4.95
C GLY A 366 -3.39 22.59 -6.28
N VAL A 367 -3.39 21.27 -6.34
CA VAL A 367 -3.29 20.49 -7.57
C VAL A 367 -4.64 19.86 -7.85
N VAL A 368 -5.28 20.27 -8.93
CA VAL A 368 -6.57 19.73 -9.37
C VAL A 368 -6.33 18.38 -10.04
N LEU A 369 -6.85 17.33 -9.42
CA LEU A 369 -6.75 15.96 -9.90
C LEU A 369 -7.72 15.70 -11.05
N ILE A 370 -8.87 16.37 -11.01
CA ILE A 370 -9.89 16.33 -12.05
C ILE A 370 -10.74 17.58 -12.02
N LEU A 371 -11.16 18.08 -13.19
CA LEU A 371 -12.00 19.27 -13.31
C LEU A 371 -13.15 19.01 -14.29
N ASP A 372 -14.37 19.30 -13.86
CA ASP A 372 -15.60 19.17 -14.63
C ASP A 372 -16.53 20.39 -14.44
N VAL A 373 -17.49 20.57 -15.34
CA VAL A 373 -18.47 21.65 -15.27
C VAL A 373 -19.54 21.24 -14.26
N HIS A 374 -19.77 22.08 -13.26
CA HIS A 374 -20.85 21.85 -12.32
C HIS A 374 -22.17 22.31 -12.95
N THR A 375 -23.02 21.35 -13.33
CA THR A 375 -24.29 21.61 -14.03
C THR A 375 -25.53 21.34 -13.17
N ASN A 376 -25.37 20.67 -12.02
CA ASN A 376 -26.49 20.20 -11.22
C ASN A 376 -26.57 20.90 -9.86
N THR A 377 -27.52 21.80 -9.69
CA THR A 377 -27.77 22.53 -8.44
C THR A 377 -28.69 21.78 -7.48
N ASP A 378 -29.20 20.61 -7.85
CA ASP A 378 -30.21 19.89 -7.07
C ASP A 378 -29.54 18.77 -6.25
N LEU A 379 -29.78 18.78 -4.94
CA LEU A 379 -29.40 17.70 -4.02
C LEU A 379 -30.23 16.43 -4.29
N PRO A 380 -29.77 15.23 -3.87
CA PRO A 380 -30.49 13.96 -4.07
C PRO A 380 -31.91 13.94 -3.47
N ASP A 381 -32.18 14.78 -2.48
CA ASP A 381 -33.49 14.95 -1.84
C ASP A 381 -34.40 15.99 -2.55
N GLY A 382 -33.93 16.60 -3.64
CA GLY A 382 -34.62 17.62 -4.41
C GLY A 382 -34.43 19.06 -3.92
N THR A 383 -33.59 19.28 -2.89
CA THR A 383 -33.27 20.62 -2.40
C THR A 383 -32.41 21.36 -3.41
N LYS A 384 -32.81 22.59 -3.78
CA LYS A 384 -32.03 23.45 -4.68
C LYS A 384 -30.96 24.21 -3.92
N MET A 385 -29.71 24.04 -4.34
CA MET A 385 -28.60 24.88 -3.90
C MET A 385 -28.75 26.30 -4.51
N SER A 386 -28.23 27.31 -3.81
CA SER A 386 -28.14 28.64 -4.40
C SER A 386 -27.19 28.64 -5.60
N GLU A 387 -27.43 29.51 -6.59
CA GLU A 387 -26.56 29.62 -7.76
C GLU A 387 -25.11 30.00 -7.37
N ASP A 388 -24.95 30.72 -6.26
CA ASP A 388 -23.64 31.12 -5.75
C ASP A 388 -22.98 30.08 -4.86
N PHE A 389 -23.62 28.94 -4.58
CA PHE A 389 -23.08 27.92 -3.69
C PHE A 389 -21.67 27.45 -4.11
N THR A 390 -20.75 27.43 -3.15
CA THR A 390 -19.42 26.84 -3.29
C THR A 390 -19.11 26.08 -2.02
N THR A 391 -18.39 24.97 -2.16
CA THR A 391 -17.94 24.17 -1.02
C THR A 391 -16.74 23.32 -1.41
N TYR A 392 -16.07 22.80 -0.40
CA TYR A 392 -15.12 21.70 -0.53
C TYR A 392 -15.29 20.80 0.68
N VAL A 393 -15.18 19.50 0.47
CA VAL A 393 -15.36 18.47 1.50
C VAL A 393 -14.24 17.45 1.38
N PRO A 394 -13.76 16.87 2.49
CA PRO A 394 -12.75 15.80 2.41
C PRO A 394 -13.22 14.71 1.45
N SER A 395 -12.36 14.33 0.51
CA SER A 395 -12.66 13.31 -0.47
C SER A 395 -12.96 11.99 0.23
N GLN A 396 -14.01 11.29 -0.19
CA GLN A 396 -14.34 9.96 0.35
C GLN A 396 -13.32 8.90 -0.10
N ASP A 397 -12.70 9.10 -1.27
CA ASP A 397 -11.75 8.15 -1.84
C ASP A 397 -10.33 8.37 -1.30
N LEU A 398 -9.97 9.62 -0.95
CA LEU A 398 -8.62 10.02 -0.50
C LEU A 398 -8.64 10.94 0.75
N PRO A 399 -9.36 10.58 1.83
CA PRO A 399 -9.62 11.48 2.96
C PRO A 399 -8.34 11.91 3.71
N ASN A 400 -7.30 11.06 3.69
CA ASN A 400 -6.07 11.28 4.45
C ASN A 400 -4.96 11.98 3.67
N TYR A 401 -5.22 12.44 2.43
CA TYR A 401 -4.21 13.02 1.53
C TYR A 401 -4.33 14.53 1.35
N ALA A 402 -5.08 15.22 2.22
CA ALA A 402 -5.52 16.60 2.01
C ALA A 402 -6.20 16.79 0.63
N CYS A 403 -6.92 15.74 0.19
CA CYS A 403 -7.70 15.74 -1.04
C CYS A 403 -9.15 16.04 -0.71
N PHE A 404 -9.76 16.90 -1.54
CA PHE A 404 -11.10 17.41 -1.33
C PHE A 404 -11.88 17.36 -2.63
N ASP A 405 -13.13 16.91 -2.54
CA ASP A 405 -14.11 17.12 -3.59
C ASP A 405 -14.67 18.53 -3.44
N PHE A 406 -14.85 19.25 -4.53
CA PHE A 406 -15.25 20.66 -4.48
C PHE A 406 -16.33 21.03 -5.49
N ILE A 407 -17.05 22.10 -5.17
CA ILE A 407 -17.83 22.92 -6.10
C ILE A 407 -17.31 24.36 -5.93
N ALA A 408 -16.72 24.92 -6.97
CA ALA A 408 -16.06 26.22 -6.93
C ALA A 408 -16.60 27.14 -8.01
N GLN A 409 -16.41 28.45 -7.80
CA GLN A 409 -16.54 29.43 -8.88
C GLN A 409 -15.16 29.75 -9.44
N LEU A 410 -15.02 29.67 -10.77
CA LEU A 410 -13.80 30.04 -11.47
C LEU A 410 -13.71 31.56 -11.57
N VAL A 411 -12.83 32.20 -10.80
CA VAL A 411 -12.66 33.65 -10.78
C VAL A 411 -11.81 34.12 -11.95
N ASP A 412 -10.67 33.45 -12.16
CA ASP A 412 -9.75 33.72 -13.25
C ASP A 412 -8.99 32.45 -13.65
N PHE A 413 -8.35 32.47 -14.81
CA PHE A 413 -7.43 31.42 -15.22
C PHE A 413 -6.37 31.96 -16.18
N LYS A 414 -5.18 31.35 -16.15
CA LYS A 414 -4.13 31.55 -17.16
C LYS A 414 -3.55 30.22 -17.62
N GLU A 415 -3.20 30.14 -18.90
CA GLU A 415 -2.52 28.96 -19.45
C GLU A 415 -1.06 28.95 -19.01
N THR A 416 -0.53 27.76 -18.70
CA THR A 416 0.86 27.56 -18.30
C THR A 416 1.38 26.24 -18.86
N ALA A 417 2.70 26.07 -18.85
CA ALA A 417 3.35 24.84 -19.30
C ALA A 417 4.50 24.48 -18.36
N LEU A 418 4.70 23.17 -18.18
CA LEU A 418 5.80 22.58 -17.43
C LEU A 418 6.73 21.83 -18.38
N LEU A 419 7.93 21.57 -17.88
CA LEU A 419 9.07 20.96 -18.59
C LEU A 419 9.66 21.88 -19.67
N ASP A 420 10.95 21.71 -19.95
CA ASP A 420 11.71 22.56 -20.89
C ASP A 420 11.13 22.53 -22.32
N ASP A 421 10.50 21.41 -22.70
CA ASP A 421 9.86 21.22 -24.01
C ASP A 421 8.40 21.67 -24.04
N GLY A 422 7.84 22.10 -22.91
CA GLY A 422 6.43 22.50 -22.78
C GLY A 422 5.44 21.36 -23.06
N SER A 423 5.87 20.10 -22.91
CA SER A 423 5.05 18.92 -23.19
C SER A 423 3.89 18.74 -22.20
N VAL A 424 4.01 19.30 -20.99
CA VAL A 424 2.98 19.26 -19.95
C VAL A 424 2.27 20.59 -19.94
N LYS A 425 1.04 20.63 -20.46
CA LYS A 425 0.24 21.86 -20.57
C LYS A 425 -0.91 21.86 -19.57
N GLY A 426 -1.18 23.02 -19.00
CA GLY A 426 -2.20 23.19 -17.98
C GLY A 426 -2.72 24.61 -17.87
N TYR A 427 -3.50 24.83 -16.82
CA TYR A 427 -3.94 26.15 -16.40
C TYR A 427 -3.64 26.35 -14.93
N ILE A 428 -3.32 27.59 -14.55
CA ILE A 428 -3.51 28.07 -13.18
C ILE A 428 -4.91 28.65 -13.10
N LEU A 429 -5.72 28.09 -12.21
CA LEU A 429 -7.10 28.48 -11.94
C LEU A 429 -7.15 29.24 -10.62
N LYS A 430 -7.84 30.37 -10.60
CA LYS A 430 -8.22 31.04 -9.36
C LYS A 430 -9.62 30.57 -8.95
N LEU A 431 -9.69 29.71 -7.95
CA LEU A 431 -10.90 28.99 -7.53
C LEU A 431 -11.44 29.54 -6.22
N LYS A 432 -12.67 30.04 -6.22
CA LYS A 432 -13.40 30.42 -4.99
C LYS A 432 -14.11 29.20 -4.42
N LEU A 433 -13.63 28.71 -3.28
CA LEU A 433 -14.09 27.48 -2.63
C LEU A 433 -15.14 27.74 -1.54
N ILE A 434 -15.10 28.89 -0.87
CA ILE A 434 -16.12 29.30 0.10
C ILE A 434 -16.70 30.65 -0.29
N THR A 435 -18.03 30.73 -0.26
CA THR A 435 -18.77 31.98 -0.45
C THR A 435 -19.02 32.63 0.89
N ASN A 436 -18.66 33.91 1.00
CA ASN A 436 -18.87 34.73 2.18
C ASN A 436 -19.32 36.13 1.72
N GLU A 437 -20.33 36.69 2.39
CA GLU A 437 -20.94 37.97 2.00
C GLU A 437 -20.06 39.18 2.34
N GLU A 438 -19.24 39.08 3.39
CA GLU A 438 -18.42 40.19 3.89
C GLU A 438 -17.01 40.21 3.29
N ASN A 439 -16.51 39.04 2.86
CA ASN A 439 -15.17 38.90 2.28
C ASN A 439 -15.23 38.09 0.98
N GLU A 440 -15.03 38.78 -0.15
CA GLU A 440 -15.03 38.14 -1.47
C GLU A 440 -13.89 37.12 -1.62
N ASP A 441 -12.76 37.37 -0.97
CA ASP A 441 -11.56 36.53 -0.95
C ASP A 441 -11.46 35.70 0.33
N PHE A 442 -12.61 35.14 0.75
CA PHE A 442 -12.70 34.39 2.00
C PHE A 442 -11.89 33.08 1.97
N PHE A 443 -12.03 32.33 0.88
CA PHE A 443 -11.21 31.17 0.57
C PHE A 443 -11.13 30.97 -0.95
N THR A 444 -10.23 31.73 -1.57
CA THR A 444 -9.92 31.64 -3.00
C THR A 444 -8.48 31.19 -3.16
N ILE A 445 -8.23 30.13 -3.91
CA ILE A 445 -6.88 29.57 -4.05
C ILE A 445 -6.45 29.60 -5.51
N ASP A 446 -5.15 29.69 -5.73
CA ASP A 446 -4.55 29.35 -7.02
C ASP A 446 -4.33 27.84 -7.09
N ALA A 447 -4.78 27.21 -8.16
CA ALA A 447 -4.67 25.77 -8.35
C ALA A 447 -4.23 25.42 -9.77
N PHE A 448 -3.27 24.50 -9.88
CA PHE A 448 -2.84 23.97 -11.18
C PHE A 448 -3.77 22.84 -11.62
N VAL A 449 -4.18 22.85 -12.89
CA VAL A 449 -4.84 21.71 -13.55
C VAL A 449 -4.11 21.35 -14.83
N ASN A 450 -3.79 20.07 -15.01
CA ASN A 450 -3.32 19.57 -16.30
C ASN A 450 -4.50 19.50 -17.30
N LYS A 451 -4.29 19.89 -18.56
CA LYS A 451 -5.35 19.86 -19.58
C LYS A 451 -5.97 18.47 -19.78
N GLU A 452 -5.19 17.41 -19.63
CA GLU A 452 -5.68 16.03 -19.73
C GLU A 452 -6.68 15.66 -18.63
N ASN A 453 -6.56 16.30 -17.46
CA ASN A 453 -7.44 16.05 -16.31
C ASN A 453 -8.73 16.90 -16.37
N MET A 454 -8.90 17.71 -17.41
CA MET A 454 -10.11 18.50 -17.64
C MET A 454 -11.11 17.71 -18.49
N ARG A 455 -12.33 17.53 -18.00
CA ARG A 455 -13.46 16.92 -18.72
C ARG A 455 -14.29 17.93 -19.51
N MET A 456 -13.71 19.09 -19.79
CA MET A 456 -14.34 20.20 -20.49
C MET A 456 -13.37 20.83 -21.48
N GLU A 457 -13.90 21.39 -22.57
CA GLU A 457 -13.08 21.98 -23.63
C GLU A 457 -12.80 23.48 -23.44
N THR A 458 -13.63 24.20 -22.67
CA THR A 458 -13.54 25.66 -22.57
C THR A 458 -13.73 26.13 -21.12
N LEU A 459 -12.86 27.02 -20.68
CA LEU A 459 -12.96 27.74 -19.42
C LEU A 459 -13.56 29.14 -19.64
N THR A 460 -14.46 29.55 -18.76
CA THR A 460 -15.08 30.88 -18.77
C THR A 460 -15.11 31.45 -17.36
N LYS A 461 -14.68 32.70 -17.18
CA LYS A 461 -14.74 33.38 -15.88
C LYS A 461 -16.19 33.40 -15.36
N GLY A 462 -16.35 33.13 -14.07
CA GLY A 462 -17.62 33.03 -13.38
C GLY A 462 -18.31 31.67 -13.48
N MET A 463 -17.84 30.74 -14.30
CA MET A 463 -18.46 29.41 -14.40
C MET A 463 -18.31 28.61 -13.09
N LYS A 464 -19.28 27.73 -12.82
CA LYS A 464 -19.18 26.77 -11.72
C LYS A 464 -18.48 25.51 -12.20
N VAL A 465 -17.48 25.10 -11.44
CA VAL A 465 -16.68 23.90 -11.69
C VAL A 465 -16.74 22.99 -10.49
N THR A 466 -16.54 21.69 -10.72
CA THR A 466 -16.47 20.67 -9.69
C THR A 466 -15.33 19.71 -10.00
N GLY A 467 -14.87 18.98 -9.00
CA GLY A 467 -13.78 18.03 -9.17
C GLY A 467 -13.13 17.67 -7.85
N ALA A 468 -11.90 17.19 -7.95
CA ALA A 468 -11.07 16.84 -6.80
C ALA A 468 -9.77 17.66 -6.83
N VAL A 469 -9.36 18.17 -5.68
CA VAL A 469 -8.15 18.96 -5.51
C VAL A 469 -7.37 18.46 -4.30
N GLN A 470 -6.05 18.31 -4.42
CA GLN A 470 -5.19 18.24 -3.26
C GLN A 470 -4.79 19.66 -2.87
N LEU A 471 -5.11 20.06 -1.63
CA LEU A 471 -4.63 21.32 -1.09
C LEU A 471 -3.16 21.21 -0.70
N GLN A 472 -2.39 22.21 -1.08
CA GLN A 472 -0.99 22.37 -0.76
C GLN A 472 -0.79 23.65 0.05
N GLY A 473 0.24 23.69 0.88
CA GLY A 473 0.57 24.92 1.58
C GLY A 473 1.98 24.97 2.09
N ARG A 474 2.39 26.18 2.46
CA ARG A 474 3.69 26.48 3.06
C ARG A 474 3.59 27.66 4.01
N ILE A 475 4.53 27.83 4.91
CA ILE A 475 4.58 29.03 5.76
C ILE A 475 4.83 30.25 4.86
N ALA A 476 4.09 31.33 5.11
CA ALA A 476 4.25 32.59 4.41
C ALA A 476 5.50 33.33 4.91
N GLU A 477 6.30 33.86 3.98
CA GLU A 477 7.51 34.64 4.26
C GLU A 477 7.23 36.10 4.68
#